data_AF-A0A1J4ZLT9-F1
#
_entry.id   AF-A0A1J4ZLT9-F1
#
_cell.length_a   1.000
_cell.length_b   1.000
_cell.length_c   1.000
_cell.angle_alpha   90.00
_cell.angle_beta   90.00
_cell.angle_gamma   90.00
#
_symmetry.space_group_name_H-M   'P 1'
#
loop_
_entity.id
_entity.type
_entity.pdbx_description
1 polymer ?
#
loop_
_entity_poly.entity_id
_entity_poly.type
_entity_poly.pdbx_seq_one_letter_code
_entity_poly.pdbx_strand_id
1 'polypeptide(L)'
;MQNIKTAISIQMSLFEQAEALAHTMKVSRSRLFALALEDYIQHHRNRGLLAQINAAYVDEPDPTERMLREKSLKVYRELAEGEW
;
A
#
# COMPACT_ATOMS: atom_id res chain seq x y z
N MET A 1 -1.82 21.27 -15.35
CA MET A 1 -1.25 19.95 -15.73
C MET A 1 -1.93 19.50 -17.00
N GLN A 2 -1.20 18.86 -17.91
CA GLN A 2 -1.76 18.36 -19.18
C GLN A 2 -2.32 16.95 -18.99
N ASN A 3 -3.52 16.70 -19.52
CA ASN A 3 -4.15 15.38 -19.47
C ASN A 3 -3.97 14.69 -20.83
N ILE A 4 -3.55 13.42 -20.81
CA ILE A 4 -3.42 12.58 -22.01
C ILE A 4 -4.66 11.69 -22.11
N LYS A 5 -5.24 11.57 -23.32
CA LYS A 5 -6.32 10.62 -23.60
C LYS A 5 -5.70 9.35 -24.17
N THR A 6 -6.04 8.22 -23.56
CA THR A 6 -5.59 6.90 -23.98
C THR A 6 -6.81 5.98 -24.10
N ALA A 7 -6.91 5.26 -25.20
CA ALA A 7 -7.88 4.17 -25.35
C ALA A 7 -7.24 2.88 -24.81
N ILE A 8 -7.97 2.16 -23.97
CA ILE A 8 -7.54 0.88 -23.39
C ILE A 8 -8.59 -0.18 -23.67
N SER A 9 -8.15 -1.40 -23.97
CA SER A 9 -9.03 -2.57 -24.06
C SER A 9 -9.15 -3.20 -22.68
N ILE A 10 -10.38 -3.33 -22.19
CA ILE A 10 -10.69 -3.98 -20.91
C ILE A 10 -11.91 -4.87 -21.08
N GLN A 11 -12.07 -5.85 -20.18
CA GLN A 11 -13.24 -6.72 -20.18
C GLN A 11 -14.52 -5.92 -19.91
N MET A 12 -15.59 -6.23 -20.63
CA MET A 12 -16.89 -5.55 -20.48
C MET A 12 -17.42 -5.63 -19.05
N SER A 13 -17.32 -6.80 -18.42
CA SER A 13 -17.75 -7.00 -17.02
C SER A 13 -16.98 -6.13 -16.03
N LEU A 14 -15.69 -5.89 -16.26
CA LEU A 14 -14.89 -5.01 -15.40
C LEU A 14 -15.24 -3.54 -15.63
N PHE A 15 -15.47 -3.15 -16.89
CA PHE A 15 -15.90 -1.80 -17.23
C PHE A 15 -17.23 -1.44 -16.57
N GLU A 16 -18.21 -2.35 -16.60
CA GLU A 16 -19.53 -2.15 -15.97
C GLU A 16 -19.41 -1.98 -14.44
N GLN A 17 -18.57 -2.80 -13.79
CA GLN A 17 -18.29 -2.67 -12.36
C GLN A 17 -17.63 -1.33 -12.03
N ALA A 18 -16.68 -0.89 -12.86
CA ALA A 18 -16.04 0.42 -12.69
C ALA A 18 -17.04 1.57 -12.86
N GLU A 19 -17.95 1.51 -13.84
CA GLU A 19 -18.99 2.53 -14.03
C GLU A 19 -19.96 2.60 -12.83
N ALA A 20 -20.41 1.44 -12.33
CA ALA A 20 -21.27 1.39 -11.15
C ALA A 20 -20.58 1.98 -9.90
N LEU A 21 -19.28 1.67 -9.73
CA LEU A 21 -18.49 2.22 -8.64
C LEU A 21 -18.28 3.73 -8.78
N ALA A 22 -17.94 4.21 -9.98
CA ALA A 22 -17.78 5.64 -10.26
C ALA A 22 -19.07 6.40 -9.95
N HIS A 23 -20.22 5.84 -10.31
CA HIS A 23 -21.53 6.42 -10.01
C HIS A 23 -21.78 6.48 -8.49
N THR A 24 -21.53 5.38 -7.78
CA THR A 24 -21.69 5.29 -6.32
C THR A 24 -20.80 6.31 -5.59
N MET A 25 -19.55 6.45 -6.03
CA MET A 25 -18.59 7.42 -5.49
C MET A 25 -18.83 8.86 -5.96
N LYS A 26 -19.76 9.08 -6.89
CA LYS A 26 -20.07 10.38 -7.52
C LYS A 26 -18.85 11.04 -8.17
N VAL A 27 -18.00 10.24 -8.80
CA VAL A 27 -16.83 10.71 -9.56
C VAL A 27 -16.98 10.40 -11.04
N SER A 28 -16.25 11.12 -11.89
CA SER A 28 -16.21 10.76 -13.31
C SER A 28 -15.49 9.42 -13.49
N ARG A 29 -15.86 8.70 -14.55
CA ARG A 29 -15.16 7.49 -15.01
C ARG A 29 -13.64 7.70 -15.08
N SER A 30 -13.19 8.76 -15.76
CA SER A 30 -11.76 9.05 -15.91
C SER A 30 -11.07 9.31 -14.56
N ARG A 31 -11.76 9.92 -13.60
CA ARG A 31 -11.23 10.12 -12.25
C ARG A 31 -11.09 8.81 -11.51
N LEU A 32 -12.07 7.90 -11.59
CA LEU A 32 -11.97 6.58 -10.97
C LEU A 32 -10.76 5.80 -11.52
N PHE A 33 -10.58 5.77 -12.85
CA PHE A 33 -9.44 5.09 -13.46
C PHE A 33 -8.10 5.70 -13.05
N ALA A 34 -8.01 7.04 -12.95
CA ALA A 34 -6.81 7.71 -12.47
C ALA A 34 -6.50 7.33 -11.00
N LEU A 35 -7.50 7.35 -10.13
CA LEU A 35 -7.35 6.97 -8.72
C LEU A 35 -6.89 5.51 -8.57
N ALA A 36 -7.52 4.59 -9.30
CA ALA A 36 -7.14 3.19 -9.27
C ALA A 36 -5.70 2.96 -9.75
N LEU A 37 -5.26 3.70 -10.79
CA LEU A 37 -3.91 3.59 -11.29
C LEU A 37 -2.87 4.19 -10.33
N GLU A 38 -3.17 5.34 -9.72
CA GLU A 38 -2.33 5.96 -8.68
C GLU A 38 -2.14 5.01 -7.50
N ASP A 39 -3.23 4.43 -7.00
CA ASP A 39 -3.23 3.47 -5.91
C ASP A 39 -2.42 2.20 -6.25
N TYR A 40 -2.65 1.63 -7.43
CA TYR A 40 -1.92 0.45 -7.89
C TYR A 40 -0.42 0.69 -8.01
N ILE A 41 -0.01 1.85 -8.56
CA ILE A 41 1.40 2.25 -8.63
C ILE A 41 1.98 2.39 -7.22
N GLN A 42 1.26 3.03 -6.31
CA GLN A 42 1.73 3.23 -4.94
C GLN A 42 1.90 1.89 -4.21
N HIS A 43 0.94 0.96 -4.34
CA HIS A 43 1.06 -0.38 -3.80
C HIS A 43 2.28 -1.13 -4.34
N HIS A 44 2.58 -1.00 -5.63
CA HIS A 44 3.76 -1.63 -6.21
C HIS A 44 5.07 -1.02 -5.67
N ARG A 45 5.13 0.32 -5.54
CA ARG A 45 6.27 1.01 -4.92
C ARG A 45 6.48 0.58 -3.47
N ASN A 46 5.40 0.49 -2.69
CA ASN A 46 5.46 0.06 -1.30
C ASN A 46 6.01 -1.37 -1.16
N ARG A 47 5.63 -2.29 -2.06
CA ARG A 47 6.20 -3.64 -2.08
C ARG A 47 7.71 -3.63 -2.37
N GLY A 48 8.15 -2.80 -3.32
CA GLY A 48 9.57 -2.63 -3.63
C GLY A 48 10.36 -2.04 -2.46
N LEU A 49 9.77 -1.09 -1.72
CA LEU A 49 10.39 -0.53 -0.51
C LEU A 49 10.50 -1.59 0.58
N LEU A 50 9.43 -2.35 0.84
CA LEU A 50 9.44 -3.43 1.82
C LEU A 50 10.51 -4.49 1.49
N ALA A 51 10.64 -4.86 0.21
CA ALA A 51 11.68 -5.78 -0.24
C ALA A 51 13.10 -5.25 0.05
N GLN A 52 13.34 -3.95 -0.15
CA GLN A 52 14.63 -3.32 0.17
C GLN A 52 14.91 -3.31 1.67
N ILE A 53 13.89 -3.00 2.49
CA ILE A 53 14.02 -3.06 3.95
C ILE A 53 14.38 -4.49 4.38
N ASN A 54 13.63 -5.50 3.89
CA ASN A 54 13.91 -6.90 4.22
C ASN A 54 15.31 -7.33 3.77
N ALA A 55 15.78 -6.86 2.61
CA ALA A 55 17.12 -7.15 2.13
C ALA A 55 18.21 -6.50 3.00
N ALA A 56 17.98 -5.29 3.52
CA ALA A 56 18.92 -4.61 4.42
C ALA A 56 19.06 -5.32 5.78
N TYR A 57 18.00 -5.99 6.23
CA TYR A 57 17.97 -6.74 7.50
C TYR A 57 18.01 -8.26 7.28
N VAL A 58 18.60 -8.72 6.18
CA VAL A 58 18.72 -10.17 5.90
C VAL A 58 19.75 -10.85 6.80
N ASP A 59 20.76 -10.10 7.25
CA ASP A 59 21.83 -10.61 8.09
C ASP A 59 21.37 -10.83 9.53
N GLU A 60 22.11 -11.66 10.28
CA GLU A 60 21.81 -11.84 11.70
C GLU A 60 21.96 -10.52 12.47
N PRO A 61 21.01 -10.18 13.37
CA PRO A 61 21.06 -8.93 14.08
C PRO A 61 22.31 -8.83 14.94
N ASP A 62 22.97 -7.67 14.89
CA ASP A 62 24.16 -7.43 15.70
C ASP A 62 23.81 -7.35 17.22
N PRO A 63 24.79 -7.42 18.13
CA PRO A 63 24.52 -7.37 19.57
C PRO A 63 23.73 -6.12 20.04
N THR A 64 23.93 -4.99 19.38
CA THR A 64 23.21 -3.73 19.64
C THR A 64 21.77 -3.84 19.18
N GLU A 65 21.53 -4.37 17.98
CA GLU A 65 20.18 -4.60 17.44
C GLU A 65 19.40 -5.60 18.28
N ARG A 66 20.04 -6.67 18.77
CA ARG A 66 19.44 -7.64 19.70
C ARG A 66 19.01 -6.95 21.00
N MET A 67 19.88 -6.15 21.61
CA MET A 67 19.56 -5.39 22.83
C MET A 67 18.39 -4.41 22.60
N LEU A 68 18.37 -3.71 21.46
CA LEU A 68 17.28 -2.79 21.11
C LEU A 68 15.94 -3.53 20.93
N ARG A 69 15.98 -4.71 20.29
CA ARG A 69 14.79 -5.57 20.11
C ARG A 69 14.25 -6.10 21.44
N GLU A 70 15.10 -6.51 22.36
CA GLU A 70 14.65 -6.95 23.70
C GLU A 70 13.99 -5.82 24.49
N LYS A 71 14.57 -4.61 24.43
CA LYS A 71 13.98 -3.42 25.06
C LYS A 71 12.63 -3.05 24.43
N SER A 72 12.51 -3.10 23.11
CA SER A 72 11.25 -2.75 22.43
C SER A 72 10.13 -3.73 22.77
N LEU A 73 10.43 -5.05 22.83
CA LEU A 73 9.45 -6.08 23.23
C LEU A 73 8.92 -5.88 24.64
N LYS A 74 9.76 -5.43 25.58
CA LYS A 74 9.33 -5.10 26.95
C LYS A 74 8.36 -3.93 26.97
N VAL A 75 8.67 -2.86 26.24
CA VAL A 75 7.81 -1.67 26.12
C VAL A 75 6.48 -2.01 25.46
N TYR A 76 6.47 -2.80 24.38
CA TYR A 76 5.24 -3.21 23.72
C TYR A 76 4.34 -4.08 24.61
N ARG A 77 4.93 -4.91 25.48
CA ARG A 77 4.18 -5.73 26.44
C ARG A 77 3.48 -4.85 27.48
N GLU A 78 4.20 -3.88 28.05
CA GLU A 78 3.66 -2.95 29.04
C GLU A 78 2.52 -2.09 28.46
N LEU A 79 2.61 -1.69 27.19
CA LEU A 79 1.53 -0.98 26.49
C LEU A 79 0.32 -1.87 26.19
N ALA A 80 0.53 -3.14 25.82
CA ALA A 80 -0.54 -4.08 25.53
C ALA A 80 -1.29 -4.54 26.79
N GLU A 81 -0.63 -4.55 27.95
CA GLU A 81 -1.24 -4.90 29.25
C GLU A 81 -2.06 -3.74 29.86
N GLY A 82 -1.87 -2.50 29.39
CA GLY A 82 -2.61 -1.31 29.85
C GLY A 82 -3.92 -1.00 29.09
N GLU A 83 -4.20 -1.72 28.00
CA GLU A 83 -5.34 -1.50 27.10
C GLU A 83 -6.35 -2.67 27.08
N TRP A 84 -6.53 -3.37 28.21
CA TRP A 84 -7.63 -4.32 28.42
C TRP A 84 -8.46 -4.00 29.66
#